data_AF-A0A2J4RAV9-F1
#
_entry.id   AF-A0A2J4RAV9-F1
#
_cell.length_a   1.000
_cell.length_b   1.000
_cell.length_c   1.000
_cell.angle_alpha   90.00
_cell.angle_beta   90.00
_cell.angle_gamma   90.00
#
_symmetry.space_group_name_H-M   'P 1'
#
loop_
_entity.id
_entity.type
_entity.pdbx_description
1 polymer ?
#
loop_
_entity_poly.entity_id
_entity_poly.type
_entity_poly.pdbx_seq_one_letter_code
_entity_poly.pdbx_strand_id
1 'polypeptide(L)' 'MNQPAITLWSDADFFSPYVMSVYVALQEKSLPFTLKTVNLNSGEHLQ' A
#
# COMPACT_ATOMS: atom_id res chain seq x y z
N MET A 1 1.60 -13.28 -20.51
CA MET A 1 2.60 -12.35 -19.94
C MET A 1 2.37 -12.32 -18.43
N ASN A 2 3.38 -12.68 -17.62
CA ASN A 2 3.27 -12.73 -16.16
C ASN A 2 3.54 -11.33 -15.59
N GLN A 3 2.50 -10.58 -15.26
CA GLN A 3 2.68 -9.28 -14.61
C GLN A 3 3.19 -9.50 -13.17
N PRO A 4 4.21 -8.75 -12.72
CA PRO A 4 4.68 -8.85 -11.34
C PRO A 4 3.55 -8.43 -10.39
N ALA A 5 3.33 -9.23 -9.35
CA ALA A 5 2.33 -8.92 -8.33
C ALA A 5 2.80 -7.72 -7.48
N ILE A 6 2.03 -6.63 -7.51
CA ILE A 6 2.32 -5.42 -6.73
C ILE A 6 1.60 -5.55 -5.37
N THR A 7 2.33 -5.30 -4.28
CA THR A 7 1.74 -5.18 -2.93
C THR A 7 2.00 -3.77 -2.41
N LEU A 8 0.93 -3.02 -2.15
CA LEU A 8 0.97 -1.72 -1.50
C LEU A 8 0.79 -1.91 0.01
N TRP A 9 1.69 -1.36 0.81
CA TRP A 9 1.60 -1.37 2.26
C TRP A 9 1.14 0.00 2.76
N SER A 10 0.09 0.01 3.58
CA SER A 10 -0.48 1.19 4.20
C SER A 10 -0.35 1.14 5.71
N ASP A 11 -0.40 2.29 6.37
CA ASP A 11 -0.79 2.30 7.79
C ASP A 11 -2.22 1.75 7.94
N ALA A 12 -2.50 1.16 9.11
CA ALA A 12 -3.78 0.52 9.40
C ALA A 12 -5.00 1.46 9.35
N ASP A 13 -4.77 2.78 9.53
CA ASP A 13 -5.82 3.80 9.56
C ASP A 13 -5.99 4.51 8.21
N PHE A 14 -5.15 4.18 7.21
CA PHE A 14 -5.11 4.81 5.88
C PHE A 14 -4.94 6.33 5.89
N PHE A 15 -4.19 6.86 6.87
CA PHE A 15 -3.97 8.30 7.04
C PHE A 15 -2.71 8.81 6.35
N SER A 16 -1.81 7.93 5.91
CA SER A 16 -0.57 8.37 5.27
C SER A 16 -0.85 9.04 3.90
N PRO A 17 -0.58 10.35 3.74
CA PRO A 17 -0.76 11.03 2.46
C PRO A 17 0.22 10.49 1.39
N TYR A 18 1.34 9.90 1.82
CA TYR A 18 2.30 9.26 0.93
C TYR A 18 1.75 7.96 0.34
N VAL A 19 1.09 7.13 1.16
CA VAL A 19 0.44 5.90 0.69
C VAL A 19 -0.72 6.25 -0.24
N MET A 20 -1.48 7.30 0.08
CA MET A 20 -2.56 7.78 -0.79
C MET A 20 -2.03 8.18 -2.18
N SER A 21 -0.90 8.87 -2.25
CA SER A 21 -0.27 9.23 -3.54
C SER A 21 0.08 7.99 -4.38
N VAL A 22 0.65 6.94 -3.76
CA VAL A 22 0.98 5.68 -4.45
C VAL A 22 -0.29 4.92 -4.86
N TYR A 23 -1.29 4.87 -3.99
CA TYR A 23 -2.59 4.25 -4.29
C TYR A 23 -3.23 4.89 -5.54
N VAL A 24 -3.31 6.22 -5.57
CA VAL A 24 -3.82 6.98 -6.72
C VAL A 24 -2.99 6.67 -7.96
N ALA A 25 -1.67 6.69 -7.88
CA ALA A 25 -0.81 6.39 -9.03
C ALA A 25 -1.02 4.97 -9.60
N LEU A 26 -1.22 3.96 -8.75
CA LEU A 26 -1.51 2.59 -9.17
C LEU A 26 -2.91 2.47 -9.79
N GLN A 27 -3.90 3.13 -9.18
CA GLN A 27 -5.28 3.12 -9.63
C GLN A 27 -5.45 3.81 -10.99
N GLU A 28 -4.87 5.00 -11.17
CA GLU A 28 -4.89 5.76 -12.43
C GLU A 28 -4.19 5.00 -13.57
N LYS A 29 -3.17 4.18 -13.24
CA LYS A 29 -2.48 3.32 -14.20
C LYS A 29 -3.20 1.99 -14.47
N SER A 30 -4.34 1.75 -13.82
CA SER A 30 -5.09 0.48 -13.90
C SER A 30 -4.21 -0.75 -13.63
N LEU A 31 -3.25 -0.62 -12.71
CA LEU A 31 -2.36 -1.72 -12.33
C LEU A 31 -3.03 -2.59 -11.27
N PRO A 32 -3.02 -3.93 -11.39
CA PRO A 32 -3.50 -4.80 -10.33
C PRO A 32 -2.51 -4.79 -9.15
N PHE A 33 -3.01 -4.57 -7.95
CA PHE A 33 -2.22 -4.63 -6.72
C PHE A 33 -3.04 -5.17 -5.55
N THR A 34 -2.35 -5.66 -4.53
CA THR A 34 -2.94 -6.04 -3.23
C THR A 34 -2.60 -4.99 -2.18
N LEU A 35 -3.56 -4.62 -1.35
CA LEU A 35 -3.34 -3.70 -0.24
C LEU A 35 -3.15 -4.49 1.05
N LYS A 36 -2.07 -4.20 1.79
CA LYS A 36 -1.81 -4.72 3.13
C LYS A 36 -1.63 -3.57 4.10
N THR A 37 -2.06 -3.77 5.34
CA THR A 37 -1.92 -2.77 6.40
C THR A 37 -0.82 -3.18 7.37
N VAL A 38 -0.15 -2.17 7.92
CA VAL A 38 0.82 -2.28 9.01
C VAL A 38 0.33 -1.40 10.15
N ASN A 39 0.20 -1.98 11.34
CA ASN A 39 -0.18 -1.27 12.55
C ASN A 39 1.04 -0.57 13.15
N LEU A 40 1.14 0.73 12.88
CA LEU A 40 2.22 1.56 13.39
C LEU A 40 2.13 1.74 14.92
N ASN A 41 0.92 1.77 15.49
CA ASN A 41 0.70 1.89 16.94
C ASN A 41 1.23 0.67 17.70
N SER A 42 1.13 -0.51 17.09
CA SER A 42 1.71 -1.76 17.62
C SER A 42 3.20 -1.92 17.31
N GLY A 43 3.82 -0.97 16.59
CA GLY A 43 5.23 -1.03 16.24
C GLY A 43 5.59 -2.11 15.20
N GLU A 44 4.63 -2.59 14.40
CA GLU A 44 4.86 -3.69 13.43
C GLU A 44 5.91 -3.36 12.36
N HIS A 45 6.20 -2.08 12.15
CA HIS A 45 7.25 -1.62 11.22
C HIS A 45 8.68 -1.80 11.77
N LEU A 46 8.84 -2.21 13.04
CA LEU A 46 10.13 -2.39 13.71
C LEU A 46 10.56 -3.87 13.84
N GLN A 47 9.72 -4.83 13.46
CA GLN A 47 10.04 -6.26 13.43
C GLN A 47 10.69 -6.67 12.12
#